data_AF-A0A2N0EPJ2-F1
#
_entry.id   AF-A0A2N0EPJ2-F1
#
_cell.length_a   1.000
_cell.length_b   1.000
_cell.length_c   1.000
_cell.angle_alpha   90.00
_cell.angle_beta   90.00
_cell.angle_gamma   90.00
#
_symmetry.space_group_name_H-M   'P 1'
#
loop_
_entity.id
_entity.type
_entity.pdbx_description
1 polymer ?
#
loop_
_entity_poly.entity_id
_entity_poly.type
_entity_poly.pdbx_seq_one_letter_code
_entity_poly.pdbx_strand_id
1 'polypeptide(L)'
;MPEYSSGLKKLEAIYDNENKCTDYVCYFFPMEEGGDVTTHSETNTWYERNTGFASLAHEPNILGLQQSLGIVTLENLGNQTILQWDSYFTAESEEIVKMNLWGFEQALNIDIAQNLIKIFGGKVLENYVNRM
;
A
#
# COMPACT_ATOMS: atom_id res chain seq x y z
N MET A 1 7.11 6.82 -9.74
CA MET A 1 6.16 5.91 -9.08
C MET A 1 5.01 5.40 -9.97
N PRO A 2 4.49 6.12 -10.99
CA PRO A 2 3.48 5.55 -11.92
C PRO A 2 3.93 4.27 -12.62
N GLU A 3 5.23 4.07 -12.78
CA GLU A 3 5.84 2.85 -13.31
C GLU A 3 5.62 1.61 -12.42
N TYR A 4 5.23 1.80 -11.15
CA TYR A 4 4.98 0.72 -10.19
C TYR A 4 3.48 0.49 -9.94
N SER A 5 2.59 1.40 -10.32
CA SER A 5 1.14 1.23 -10.21
C SER A 5 0.42 1.91 -11.36
N SER A 6 -0.34 1.12 -12.13
CA SER A 6 -1.05 1.55 -13.34
C SER A 6 -2.18 2.54 -13.04
N GLY A 7 -2.73 2.49 -11.82
CA GLY A 7 -3.77 3.41 -11.36
C GLY A 7 -3.24 4.72 -10.80
N LEU A 8 -1.94 4.82 -10.51
CA LEU A 8 -1.34 5.97 -9.84
C LEU A 8 -0.97 7.07 -10.84
N LYS A 9 -1.62 8.23 -10.74
CA LYS A 9 -1.34 9.41 -11.57
C LYS A 9 -0.13 10.19 -11.08
N LYS A 10 -0.07 10.46 -9.77
CA LYS A 10 1.05 11.16 -9.14
C LYS A 10 1.17 10.78 -7.66
N LEU A 11 2.35 10.98 -7.12
CA LEU A 11 2.64 10.86 -5.70
C LEU A 11 3.34 12.13 -5.24
N GLU A 12 2.87 12.70 -4.13
CA GLU A 12 3.50 13.84 -3.46
C GLU A 12 3.98 13.38 -2.10
N ALA A 13 5.28 13.52 -1.83
CA ALA A 13 5.90 13.14 -0.56
C ALA A 13 6.34 14.39 0.20
N ILE A 14 6.15 14.36 1.52
CA ILE A 14 6.57 15.39 2.47
C ILE A 14 7.76 14.83 3.25
N TYR A 15 8.80 15.67 3.42
CA TYR A 15 10.04 15.29 4.08
C TYR A 15 10.32 16.19 5.29
N ASP A 16 10.92 15.62 6.33
CA ASP A 16 11.43 16.38 7.47
C ASP A 16 12.80 17.05 7.17
N ASN A 17 13.33 17.75 8.16
CA ASN A 17 14.64 18.42 8.07
C ASN A 17 15.83 17.45 7.95
N GLU A 18 15.63 16.16 8.22
CA GLU A 18 16.61 15.09 8.03
C GLU A 18 16.43 14.36 6.69
N ASN A 19 15.55 14.88 5.82
CA ASN A 19 15.21 14.30 4.52
C ASN A 19 14.58 12.90 4.62
N LYS A 20 13.88 12.60 5.72
CA LYS A 20 13.04 11.40 5.88
C LYS A 20 11.62 11.71 5.43
N CYS A 21 11.03 10.81 4.66
CA CYS A 21 9.64 10.94 4.22
C CYS A 21 8.72 10.76 5.42
N THR A 22 7.95 11.80 5.79
CA THR A 22 7.01 11.77 6.91
C THR A 22 5.60 11.45 6.46
N ASP A 23 5.21 11.90 5.27
CA ASP A 23 3.86 11.74 4.75
C ASP A 23 3.89 11.62 3.23
N TYR A 24 2.90 10.96 2.67
CA TYR A 24 2.69 10.99 1.23
C TYR A 24 1.22 10.98 0.86
N VAL A 25 0.92 11.56 -0.30
CA VAL A 25 -0.39 11.52 -0.92
C VAL A 25 -0.28 10.89 -2.30
N CYS A 26 -0.99 9.78 -2.47
CA CYS A 26 -1.20 9.10 -3.74
C CYS A 26 -2.45 9.68 -4.41
N TYR A 27 -2.31 10.07 -5.67
CA TYR A 27 -3.42 10.54 -6.50
C TYR A 27 -3.65 9.52 -7.60
N PHE A 28 -4.83 8.91 -7.61
CA PHE A 28 -5.19 7.89 -8.59
C PHE A 28 -5.96 8.49 -9.76
N PHE A 29 -5.92 7.80 -10.90
CA PHE A 29 -6.84 8.12 -11.98
C PHE A 29 -8.29 7.90 -11.53
N PRO A 30 -9.25 8.72 -12.01
CA PRO A 30 -10.65 8.45 -11.80
C PRO A 30 -11.03 7.04 -12.24
N MET A 31 -11.92 6.39 -11.49
CA MET A 31 -12.41 5.05 -11.83
C MET A 31 -13.28 5.05 -13.10
N GLU A 32 -13.87 6.20 -13.43
CA GLU A 32 -14.70 6.43 -14.62
C GLU A 32 -14.28 7.70 -15.34
N GLU A 33 -14.50 7.76 -16.66
CA GLU A 33 -14.15 8.93 -17.47
C GLU A 33 -14.92 10.17 -16.98
N GLY A 34 -14.19 11.22 -16.59
CA GLY A 34 -14.76 12.44 -16.05
C GLY A 34 -15.11 12.39 -14.55
N GLY A 35 -14.85 11.28 -13.87
CA GLY A 35 -15.02 11.16 -12.42
C GLY A 35 -13.99 11.94 -11.60
N ASP A 36 -14.22 12.01 -10.29
CA ASP A 36 -13.32 12.65 -9.35
C ASP A 36 -12.00 11.87 -9.17
N VAL A 37 -10.93 12.60 -8.85
CA VAL A 37 -9.64 12.02 -8.50
C VAL A 37 -9.73 11.44 -7.10
N THR A 38 -9.44 10.14 -6.97
CA THR A 38 -9.30 9.51 -5.66
C THR A 38 -7.92 9.83 -5.08
N THR A 39 -7.89 10.31 -3.84
CA THR A 39 -6.65 10.56 -3.10
C THR A 39 -6.55 9.64 -1.90
N HIS A 40 -5.36 9.12 -1.65
CA HIS A 40 -5.02 8.33 -0.47
C HIS A 40 -3.82 8.96 0.22
N SER A 41 -3.95 9.30 1.50
CA SER A 41 -2.90 9.96 2.28
C SER A 41 -2.46 9.08 3.44
N GLU A 42 -1.16 8.97 3.63
CA GLU A 42 -0.58 8.20 4.73
C GLU A 42 0.54 8.97 5.41
N THR A 43 0.66 8.75 6.72
CA THR A 43 1.77 9.23 7.55
C THR A 43 2.71 8.06 7.84
N ASN A 44 3.99 8.22 7.51
CA ASN A 44 5.03 7.26 7.85
C ASN A 44 5.32 7.32 9.35
N THR A 45 5.09 6.20 10.03
CA THR A 45 5.33 6.06 11.47
C THR A 45 6.67 5.39 11.78
N TRP A 46 7.21 4.63 10.83
CA TRP A 46 8.51 4.00 10.91
C TRP A 46 9.14 3.87 9.52
N TYR A 47 10.45 4.08 9.44
CA TYR A 47 11.23 3.85 8.23
C TYR A 47 12.65 3.46 8.63
N GLU A 48 13.14 2.38 8.05
CA GLU A 48 14.53 1.97 8.17
C GLU A 48 15.05 1.46 6.82
N ARG A 49 16.16 2.07 6.37
CA ARG A 49 16.74 1.79 5.06
C ARG A 49 17.12 0.32 4.94
N ASN A 50 16.66 -0.33 3.86
CA ASN A 50 16.87 -1.75 3.55
C ASN A 50 16.22 -2.72 4.56
N THR A 51 15.37 -2.22 5.45
CA THR A 51 14.66 -3.02 6.45
C THR A 51 13.15 -2.95 6.22
N GLY A 52 12.59 -1.75 6.03
CA GLY A 52 11.16 -1.60 5.81
C GLY A 52 10.61 -0.21 6.11
N PHE A 53 9.29 -0.09 6.06
CA PHE A 53 8.55 1.07 6.52
C PHE A 53 7.18 0.68 7.05
N ALA A 54 6.59 1.54 7.88
CA ALA A 54 5.21 1.44 8.30
C ALA A 54 4.53 2.80 8.11
N SER A 55 3.32 2.76 7.56
CA SER A 55 2.54 3.93 7.21
C SER A 55 1.11 3.78 7.72
N LEU A 56 0.50 4.90 8.07
CA LEU A 56 -0.76 4.96 8.76
C LEU A 56 -1.69 5.86 7.96
N ALA A 57 -2.76 5.29 7.42
CA ALA A 57 -3.74 6.01 6.64
C ALA A 57 -4.92 6.42 7.54
N HIS A 58 -5.30 7.69 7.48
CA HIS A 58 -6.54 8.17 8.08
C HIS A 58 -7.65 8.17 7.03
N GLU A 59 -8.53 7.18 7.11
CA GLU A 59 -9.51 6.88 6.07
C GLU A 59 -10.95 6.85 6.62
N PRO A 60 -11.43 7.91 7.31
CA PRO A 60 -12.81 7.94 7.78
C PRO A 60 -13.75 7.85 6.59
N ASN A 61 -14.41 6.71 6.42
CA ASN A 61 -15.37 6.49 5.35
C ASN A 61 -16.74 6.11 5.90
N ILE A 62 -17.75 6.19 5.01
CA ILE A 62 -19.16 5.96 5.39
C ILE A 62 -19.40 4.55 5.94
N LEU A 63 -18.47 3.62 5.65
CA LEU A 63 -18.57 2.22 6.01
C LEU A 63 -17.98 1.93 7.39
N GLY A 64 -17.28 2.88 8.01
CA GLY A 64 -16.73 2.75 9.37
C GLY A 64 -15.24 2.42 9.43
N LEU A 65 -14.50 2.45 8.31
CA LEU A 65 -13.04 2.45 8.37
C LEU A 65 -12.61 3.79 8.99
N GLN A 66 -11.74 3.74 9.98
CA GLN A 66 -11.18 4.94 10.62
C GLN A 66 -9.70 5.08 10.27
N GLN A 67 -9.00 3.95 10.28
CA GLN A 67 -7.56 3.92 10.12
C GLN A 67 -7.11 2.56 9.59
N SER A 68 -6.08 2.59 8.76
CA SER A 68 -5.31 1.41 8.37
C SER A 68 -3.81 1.63 8.67
N LEU A 69 -3.10 0.55 8.99
CA LEU A 69 -1.66 0.49 9.18
C LEU A 69 -1.10 -0.48 8.15
N GLY A 70 -0.32 0.04 7.22
CA GLY A 70 0.49 -0.74 6.29
C GLY A 70 1.88 -0.95 6.87
N ILE A 71 2.40 -2.18 6.81
CA ILE A 71 3.78 -2.49 7.15
C ILE A 71 4.40 -3.22 5.98
N VAL A 72 5.54 -2.72 5.50
CA VAL A 72 6.36 -3.41 4.51
C VAL A 72 7.71 -3.70 5.13
N THR A 73 8.12 -4.97 5.12
CA THR A 73 9.43 -5.41 5.60
C THR A 73 10.19 -6.14 4.52
N LEU A 74 11.52 -6.09 4.62
CA LEU A 74 12.45 -6.76 3.74
C LEU A 74 13.29 -7.73 4.57
N GLU A 75 13.25 -9.02 4.21
CA GLU A 75 14.10 -10.06 4.79
C GLU A 75 15.11 -10.54 3.75
N ASN A 76 16.36 -10.71 4.16
CA ASN A 76 17.39 -11.30 3.30
C ASN A 76 17.31 -12.83 3.36
N LEU A 77 17.14 -13.46 2.20
CA LEU A 77 17.24 -14.92 2.03
C LEU A 77 18.37 -15.26 1.06
N GLY A 78 19.60 -15.25 1.55
CA GLY A 78 20.80 -15.57 0.77
C GLY A 78 21.11 -14.50 -0.29
N ASN A 79 20.84 -14.81 -1.56
CA ASN A 79 20.96 -13.86 -2.68
C ASN A 79 19.60 -13.28 -3.11
N GLN A 80 18.55 -13.53 -2.33
CA GLN A 80 17.19 -13.08 -2.58
C GLN A 80 16.72 -12.15 -1.47
N THR A 81 15.63 -11.44 -1.73
CA THR A 81 14.94 -10.61 -0.76
C THR A 81 13.48 -11.01 -0.73
N ILE A 82 12.96 -11.27 0.47
CA ILE A 82 11.54 -11.44 0.71
C ILE A 82 10.98 -10.07 1.08
N LEU A 83 10.01 -9.60 0.31
CA LEU A 83 9.18 -8.46 0.69
C LEU A 83 7.90 -9.02 1.32
N GLN A 84 7.65 -8.65 2.56
CA GLN A 84 6.38 -8.91 3.23
C GLN A 84 5.59 -7.60 3.31
N TRP A 85 4.31 -7.67 2.99
CA TRP A 85 3.38 -6.55 3.10
C TRP A 85 2.21 -6.99 3.98
N ASP A 86 2.10 -6.39 5.16
CA ASP A 86 1.00 -6.59 6.09
C ASP A 86 0.10 -5.35 6.09
N SER A 87 -1.20 -5.56 6.24
CA SER A 87 -2.19 -4.50 6.40
C SER A 87 -3.09 -4.81 7.59
N TYR A 88 -3.20 -3.85 8.50
CA TYR A 88 -4.06 -3.92 9.68
C TYR A 88 -5.07 -2.79 9.61
N PHE A 89 -6.35 -3.09 9.84
CA PHE A 89 -7.39 -2.08 9.83
C PHE A 89 -8.52 -2.45 10.78
N THR A 90 -9.23 -1.45 11.28
CA THR A 90 -10.46 -1.65 12.04
C THR A 90 -11.63 -1.72 11.07
N ALA A 91 -12.45 -2.76 11.17
CA ALA A 91 -13.66 -2.88 10.37
C ALA A 91 -14.89 -3.08 11.27
N GLU A 92 -15.92 -2.27 11.05
CA GLU A 92 -17.21 -2.40 11.74
C GLU A 92 -18.21 -3.27 10.96
N SER A 93 -17.87 -3.68 9.72
CA SER A 93 -18.70 -4.52 8.87
C SER A 93 -17.88 -5.51 8.03
N GLU A 94 -18.48 -6.66 7.69
CA GLU A 94 -17.88 -7.62 6.77
C GLU A 94 -17.65 -7.05 5.36
N GLU A 95 -18.42 -6.03 4.97
CA GLU A 95 -18.30 -5.38 3.67
C GLU A 95 -16.96 -4.64 3.55
N ILE A 96 -16.54 -3.92 4.61
CA ILE A 96 -15.21 -3.29 4.65
C ILE A 96 -14.10 -4.32 4.51
N VAL A 97 -14.23 -5.46 5.22
CA VAL A 97 -13.24 -6.54 5.15
C VAL A 97 -13.14 -7.03 3.71
N LYS A 98 -14.27 -7.34 3.05
CA LYS A 98 -14.27 -7.80 1.65
C LYS A 98 -13.67 -6.77 0.69
N MET A 99 -14.00 -5.49 0.87
CA MET A 99 -13.48 -4.41 0.04
C MET A 99 -11.95 -4.26 0.18
N ASN A 100 -11.44 -4.26 1.41
CA ASN A 100 -10.00 -4.17 1.67
C ASN A 100 -9.25 -5.39 1.12
N LEU A 101 -9.80 -6.59 1.32
CA LEU A 101 -9.21 -7.81 0.78
C LEU A 101 -9.15 -7.78 -0.75
N TRP A 102 -10.22 -7.34 -1.40
CA TRP A 102 -10.23 -7.19 -2.85
C TRP A 102 -9.18 -6.17 -3.33
N GLY A 103 -9.08 -5.01 -2.67
CA GLY A 103 -8.04 -4.02 -2.98
C GLY A 103 -6.62 -4.57 -2.85
N PHE A 104 -6.37 -5.32 -1.78
CA PHE A 104 -5.07 -5.95 -1.53
C PHE A 104 -4.75 -7.04 -2.57
N GLU A 105 -5.73 -7.87 -2.92
CA GLU A 105 -5.59 -8.88 -3.97
C GLU A 105 -5.30 -8.24 -5.34
N GLN A 106 -5.93 -7.12 -5.68
CA GLN A 106 -5.63 -6.37 -6.90
C GLN A 106 -4.18 -5.86 -6.90
N ALA A 107 -3.73 -5.28 -5.79
CA ALA A 107 -2.37 -4.76 -5.65
C ALA A 107 -1.30 -5.86 -5.81
N LEU A 108 -1.53 -7.05 -5.26
CA LEU A 108 -0.60 -8.17 -5.35
C LEU A 108 -0.66 -8.93 -6.69
N ASN A 109 -1.85 -9.21 -7.19
CA ASN A 109 -2.00 -10.13 -8.32
C ASN A 109 -2.00 -9.45 -9.68
N ILE A 110 -2.31 -8.15 -9.75
CA ILE A 110 -2.61 -7.47 -11.02
C ILE A 110 -1.76 -6.22 -11.22
N ASP A 111 -1.42 -5.49 -10.15
CA ASP A 111 -0.74 -4.19 -10.29
C ASP A 111 0.67 -4.16 -9.68
N ILE A 112 0.79 -3.69 -8.43
CA ILE A 112 2.07 -3.34 -7.80
C ILE A 112 3.07 -4.49 -7.85
N ALA A 113 2.72 -5.67 -7.33
CA ALA A 113 3.70 -6.75 -7.26
C ALA A 113 4.08 -7.28 -8.66
N GLN A 114 3.15 -7.26 -9.63
CA GLN A 114 3.45 -7.68 -11.00
C GLN A 114 4.40 -6.70 -11.70
N ASN A 115 4.22 -5.40 -11.48
CA ASN A 115 5.15 -4.39 -11.98
C ASN A 115 6.54 -4.54 -11.35
N LEU A 116 6.61 -4.77 -10.03
CA LEU A 116 7.88 -5.04 -9.35
C LEU A 116 8.56 -6.30 -9.88
N ILE A 117 7.83 -7.40 -10.06
CA ILE A 117 8.34 -8.66 -10.62
C ILE A 117 8.84 -8.46 -12.05
N LYS A 118 8.14 -7.67 -12.87
CA LYS A 118 8.56 -7.35 -14.24
C LYS A 118 9.88 -6.59 -14.29
N ILE A 119 10.14 -5.71 -13.31
CA ILE A 119 11.32 -4.85 -13.28
C ILE A 119 12.51 -5.56 -12.61
N PHE A 120 12.27 -6.26 -11.50
CA PHE A 120 13.32 -6.81 -10.64
C PHE A 120 13.40 -8.35 -10.65
N GLY A 121 12.46 -9.02 -11.30
CA GLY A 121 12.27 -10.47 -11.22
C GLY A 121 11.54 -10.91 -9.94
N GLY A 122 11.39 -12.22 -9.75
CA GLY A 122 10.78 -12.80 -8.55
C GLY A 122 9.41 -13.44 -8.81
N LYS A 123 8.67 -13.66 -7.72
CA LYS A 123 7.31 -14.22 -7.73
C LYS A 123 6.59 -13.90 -6.41
N VAL A 124 5.26 -13.88 -6.45
CA VAL A 124 4.44 -13.88 -5.23
C VAL A 124 4.57 -15.27 -4.56
N LEU A 125 4.89 -15.29 -3.26
CA LEU A 125 5.07 -16.54 -2.50
C LEU A 125 3.77 -16.99 -1.82
N GLU A 126 3.10 -16.06 -1.17
CA GLU A 126 1.89 -16.30 -0.38
C GLU A 126 0.97 -15.07 -0.43
N ASN A 127 -0.33 -15.31 -0.28
CA ASN A 127 -1.32 -14.29 0.03
C ASN A 127 -2.20 -14.84 1.15
N TYR A 128 -2.01 -14.32 2.37
CA TYR A 128 -2.65 -14.82 3.58
C TYR A 128 -3.56 -13.76 4.20
N VAL A 129 -4.71 -14.20 4.70
CA VAL A 129 -5.71 -13.35 5.36
C VAL A 129 -6.07 -13.97 6.69
N ASN A 130 -5.77 -13.26 7.79
CA ASN A 130 -6.26 -13.62 9.11
C ASN A 130 -7.60 -12.92 9.39
N ARG A 131 -8.63 -13.70 9.72
CA ARG A 131 -9.93 -13.18 10.16
C ARG A 131 -10.04 -13.42 11.67
N MET A 132 -9.82 -12.38 12.46
CA MET A 132 -10.11 -12.39 13.90
C MET A 132 -11.51 -11.83 14.16
#